data_AF-A0A960K720-F1
#
_entry.id   AF-A0A960K720-F1
#
_cell.length_a   1.000
_cell.length_b   1.000
_cell.length_c   1.000
_cell.angle_alpha   90.00
_cell.angle_beta   90.00
_cell.angle_gamma   90.00
#
_symmetry.space_group_name_H-M   'P 1'
#
loop_
_entity.id
_entity.type
_entity.pdbx_description
1 polymer ?
#
loop_
_entity_poly.entity_id
_entity_poly.type
_entity_poly.pdbx_seq_one_letter_code
_entity_poly.pdbx_strand_id
1 'polypeptide(L)'
;MTPGYRSDLHDTRVAAGLGVALGVTFTICFVTGVLSHLIQHPTSWFAWPARPAGLYRFTQGLHVATGTASIPLLVAKLWVVAPRFWQRPPVRDVGHAVERILLLPLVGGGSFLLVSGVLNTFKWYPWAFNFPVAHYWAAWIAIGGLVAHVGAKAAITWSSLRGREVEGELAGTAPAGERRRFLAGVGLGAGALTLATVGQTVRPLHRASVLAPRDPTVGPQGIPVNRTAAAARITPEKVAGWTLRVTGRVAEEVELTLDEVRALPQHEATLPIACVEGWSAS
;
A
#
# COMPACT_ATOMS: atom_id res chain seq x y z
N MET A 1 -38.78 13.35 -6.48
CA MET A 1 -38.10 12.75 -5.31
C MET A 1 -37.82 11.30 -5.66
N THR A 2 -36.62 10.99 -6.16
CA THR A 2 -36.23 9.58 -6.30
C THR A 2 -36.16 8.99 -4.89
N PRO A 3 -36.69 7.78 -4.64
CA PRO A 3 -36.55 7.12 -3.36
C PRO A 3 -35.06 6.94 -3.11
N GLY A 4 -34.49 7.81 -2.28
CA GLY A 4 -33.08 7.73 -1.91
C GLY A 4 -32.87 6.38 -1.26
N TYR A 5 -31.87 5.64 -1.73
CA TYR A 5 -31.38 4.45 -1.07
C TYR A 5 -31.20 4.73 0.43
N ARG A 6 -32.03 4.10 1.29
CA ARG A 6 -31.98 4.26 2.74
C ARG A 6 -31.46 2.96 3.34
N SER A 7 -30.32 3.05 4.03
CA SER A 7 -29.74 1.96 4.80
C SER A 7 -29.36 2.49 6.17
N ASP A 8 -29.71 1.75 7.23
CA ASP A 8 -29.37 2.09 8.61
C ASP A 8 -27.87 1.94 8.90
N LEU A 9 -27.12 1.31 7.98
CA LEU A 9 -25.67 1.15 8.02
C LEU A 9 -24.91 2.39 7.55
N HIS A 10 -25.60 3.41 7.01
CA HIS A 10 -25.08 4.77 6.94
C HIS A 10 -25.03 5.35 8.36
N ASP A 11 -24.17 4.79 9.21
CA ASP A 11 -24.04 5.07 10.65
C ASP A 11 -22.64 5.62 10.96
N THR A 12 -22.58 6.60 11.86
CA THR A 12 -21.34 7.27 12.27
C THR A 12 -20.35 6.28 12.90
N ARG A 13 -20.83 5.30 13.69
CA ARG A 13 -19.94 4.34 14.37
C ARG A 13 -19.33 3.36 13.38
N VAL A 14 -20.11 2.86 12.42
CA VAL A 14 -19.58 2.03 11.32
C VAL A 14 -18.54 2.82 10.51
N ALA A 15 -18.85 4.06 10.17
CA ALA A 15 -17.91 4.92 9.44
C ALA A 15 -16.61 5.14 10.22
N ALA A 16 -16.68 5.37 11.53
CA ALA A 16 -15.51 5.54 12.39
C ALA A 16 -14.67 4.25 12.46
N GLY A 17 -15.29 3.09 12.67
CA GLY A 17 -14.59 1.80 12.72
C GLY A 17 -13.83 1.49 11.43
N LEU A 18 -14.47 1.68 10.27
CA LEU A 18 -13.78 1.55 8.97
C LEU A 18 -12.67 2.59 8.80
N GLY A 19 -12.87 3.80 9.31
CA GLY A 19 -11.86 4.86 9.29
C GLY A 19 -10.60 4.48 10.09
N VAL A 20 -10.75 3.83 11.25
CA VAL A 20 -9.62 3.34 12.04
C VAL A 20 -8.87 2.24 11.30
N ALA A 21 -9.58 1.25 10.73
CA ALA A 21 -8.96 0.18 9.96
C ALA A 21 -8.19 0.71 8.73
N LEU A 22 -8.77 1.68 8.01
CA LEU A 22 -8.10 2.39 6.91
C LEU A 22 -6.88 3.18 7.41
N GLY A 23 -7.00 3.89 8.52
CA GLY A 23 -5.89 4.64 9.10
C GLY A 23 -4.69 3.74 9.42
N VAL A 24 -4.94 2.58 10.03
CA VAL A 24 -3.89 1.58 10.32
C VAL A 24 -3.26 1.04 9.04
N THR A 25 -4.07 0.58 8.09
CA THR A 25 -3.56 -0.03 6.85
C THR A 25 -2.81 0.96 5.96
N PHE A 26 -3.29 2.20 5.82
CA PHE A 26 -2.58 3.26 5.11
C PHE A 26 -1.29 3.68 5.81
N THR A 27 -1.28 3.74 7.15
CA THR A 27 -0.05 4.05 7.91
C THR A 27 1.00 2.97 7.69
N ILE A 28 0.61 1.69 7.72
CA ILE A 28 1.53 0.58 7.44
C ILE A 28 2.07 0.68 6.01
N CYS A 29 1.22 0.90 5.01
CA CYS A 29 1.66 1.12 3.62
C CYS A 29 2.62 2.30 3.51
N PHE A 30 2.30 3.41 4.16
CA PHE A 30 3.13 4.62 4.12
C PHE A 30 4.52 4.38 4.71
N VAL A 31 4.60 3.84 5.93
CA VAL A 31 5.88 3.58 6.60
C VAL A 31 6.73 2.59 5.79
N THR A 32 6.13 1.49 5.35
CA THR A 32 6.84 0.47 4.54
C THR A 32 7.24 0.99 3.16
N GLY A 33 6.45 1.90 2.57
CA GLY A 33 6.73 2.56 1.29
C GLY A 33 7.87 3.58 1.40
N VAL A 34 7.86 4.42 2.44
CA VAL A 34 8.97 5.35 2.74
C VAL A 34 10.24 4.57 3.01
N LEU A 35 10.17 3.48 3.77
CA LEU A 35 11.31 2.60 4.00
C LEU A 35 11.86 2.03 2.69
N SER A 36 10.98 1.53 1.80
CA SER A 36 11.38 1.04 0.46
C SER A 36 12.05 2.13 -0.37
N HIS A 37 11.53 3.35 -0.32
CA HIS A 37 12.09 4.51 -1.00
C HIS A 37 13.50 4.83 -0.49
N LEU A 38 13.70 4.87 0.83
CA LEU A 38 15.01 5.12 1.44
C LEU A 38 16.03 4.02 1.13
N ILE A 39 15.59 2.77 0.97
CA ILE A 39 16.48 1.66 0.55
C ILE A 39 16.92 1.84 -0.91
N GLN A 40 16.02 2.25 -1.79
CA GLN A 40 16.31 2.45 -3.22
C GLN A 40 17.05 3.76 -3.51
N HIS A 41 16.87 4.76 -2.65
CA HIS A 41 17.48 6.09 -2.75
C HIS A 41 18.09 6.47 -1.39
N PRO A 42 19.19 5.80 -0.98
CA PRO A 42 19.77 6.00 0.34
C PRO A 42 20.29 7.43 0.51
N THR A 43 19.99 8.00 1.67
CA THR A 43 20.54 9.27 2.14
C THR A 43 21.73 9.02 3.05
N SER A 44 22.56 10.04 3.30
CA SER A 44 23.77 9.91 4.14
C SER A 44 23.49 9.46 5.59
N TRP A 45 22.28 9.70 6.09
CA TRP A 45 21.86 9.33 7.45
C TRP A 45 21.10 8.00 7.53
N PHE A 46 20.74 7.40 6.40
CA PHE A 46 19.98 6.16 6.36
C PHE A 46 20.87 4.99 5.93
N ALA A 47 20.95 3.97 6.77
CA ALA A 47 21.63 2.72 6.46
C ALA A 47 20.67 1.54 6.62
N TRP A 48 20.57 0.71 5.59
CA TRP A 48 19.77 -0.51 5.63
C TRP A 48 20.61 -1.68 6.16
N PRO A 49 20.14 -2.43 7.18
CA PRO A 49 20.89 -3.55 7.70
C PRO A 49 20.93 -4.72 6.72
N ALA A 50 22.09 -5.39 6.60
CA ALA A 50 22.22 -6.61 5.80
C ALA A 50 21.50 -7.82 6.42
N ARG A 51 21.12 -7.75 7.69
CA ARG A 51 20.44 -8.83 8.42
C ARG A 51 19.24 -8.33 9.24
N PRO A 52 18.18 -9.14 9.37
CA PRO A 52 18.00 -10.44 8.72
C PRO A 52 17.75 -10.29 7.21
N ALA A 53 18.27 -11.21 6.40
CA ALA A 53 18.21 -11.12 4.93
C ALA A 53 16.76 -11.03 4.39
N GLY A 54 15.80 -11.59 5.12
CA GLY A 54 14.37 -11.54 4.78
C GLY A 54 13.63 -10.27 5.23
N LEU A 55 14.29 -9.29 5.82
CA LEU A 55 13.61 -8.10 6.36
C LEU A 55 12.87 -7.32 5.26
N TYR A 56 13.49 -7.17 4.08
CA TYR A 56 12.87 -6.46 2.97
C TYR A 56 11.65 -7.20 2.41
N ARG A 57 11.73 -8.53 2.29
CA ARG A 57 10.57 -9.38 1.95
C ARG A 57 9.40 -9.14 2.89
N PHE A 58 9.66 -9.07 4.19
CA PHE A 58 8.62 -8.84 5.19
C PHE A 58 7.97 -7.46 5.04
N THR A 59 8.77 -6.40 4.91
CA THR A 59 8.23 -5.03 4.80
C THR A 59 7.48 -4.81 3.49
N GLN A 60 7.97 -5.34 2.36
CA GLN A 60 7.27 -5.25 1.08
C GLN A 60 6.02 -6.14 1.03
N GLY A 61 6.09 -7.34 1.59
CA GLY A 61 4.93 -8.21 1.76
C GLY A 61 3.83 -7.52 2.56
N LEU A 62 4.20 -6.90 3.67
CA LEU A 62 3.27 -6.15 4.52
C LEU A 62 2.65 -4.97 3.76
N HIS A 63 3.45 -4.18 3.03
CA HIS A 63 2.99 -3.08 2.19
C HIS A 63 1.85 -3.51 1.25
N VAL A 64 2.11 -4.53 0.43
CA VAL A 64 1.15 -5.01 -0.57
C VAL A 64 -0.05 -5.69 0.07
N ALA A 65 0.14 -6.44 1.16
CA ALA A 65 -0.96 -7.08 1.88
C ALA A 65 -1.93 -6.07 2.50
N THR A 66 -1.41 -5.02 3.14
CA THR A 66 -2.25 -3.95 3.73
C THR A 66 -2.87 -3.06 2.65
N GLY A 67 -2.16 -2.79 1.55
CA GLY A 67 -2.72 -2.08 0.40
C GLY A 67 -3.90 -2.84 -0.20
N THR A 68 -3.75 -4.16 -0.35
CA THR A 68 -4.83 -5.05 -0.84
C THR A 68 -6.02 -5.09 0.13
N ALA A 69 -5.76 -5.25 1.43
CA ALA A 69 -6.82 -5.25 2.46
C ALA A 69 -7.60 -3.91 2.49
N SER A 70 -6.94 -2.81 2.15
CA SER A 70 -7.54 -1.47 2.11
C SER A 70 -8.60 -1.31 1.03
N ILE A 71 -8.61 -2.15 -0.01
CA ILE A 71 -9.57 -2.06 -1.12
C ILE A 71 -11.02 -2.23 -0.63
N PRO A 72 -11.43 -3.39 -0.07
CA PRO A 72 -12.79 -3.55 0.43
C PRO A 72 -13.09 -2.62 1.61
N LEU A 73 -12.11 -2.30 2.45
CA LEU A 73 -12.27 -1.32 3.53
C LEU A 73 -12.66 0.06 2.99
N LEU A 74 -11.98 0.53 1.94
CA LEU A 74 -12.24 1.84 1.33
C LEU A 74 -13.59 1.83 0.60
N VAL A 75 -13.89 0.78 -0.17
CA VAL A 75 -15.19 0.64 -0.84
C VAL A 75 -16.32 0.66 0.18
N ALA A 76 -16.23 -0.11 1.27
CA ALA A 76 -17.21 -0.10 2.34
C ALA A 76 -17.31 1.29 3.00
N LYS A 77 -16.19 1.95 3.25
CA LYS A 77 -16.17 3.29 3.85
C LYS A 77 -16.87 4.31 2.96
N LEU A 78 -16.57 4.32 1.66
CA LEU A 78 -17.17 5.21 0.67
C LEU A 78 -18.67 4.96 0.54
N TRP A 79 -19.10 3.70 0.56
CA TRP A 79 -20.52 3.36 0.56
C TRP A 79 -21.21 3.84 1.85
N VAL A 80 -20.65 3.58 3.03
CA VAL A 80 -21.22 4.02 4.32
C VAL A 80 -21.37 5.54 4.37
N VAL A 81 -20.36 6.29 3.91
CA VAL A 81 -20.42 7.77 3.90
C VAL A 81 -21.08 8.35 2.66
N ALA A 82 -21.55 7.52 1.73
CA ALA A 82 -22.09 7.95 0.43
C ALA A 82 -23.13 9.08 0.57
N PRO A 83 -24.10 9.04 1.50
CA PRO A 83 -25.09 10.10 1.63
C PRO A 83 -24.48 11.51 1.81
N ARG A 84 -23.27 11.63 2.37
CA ARG A 84 -22.59 12.92 2.56
C ARG A 84 -22.22 13.61 1.25
N PHE A 85 -21.99 12.87 0.17
CA PHE A 85 -21.66 13.47 -1.12
C PHE A 85 -22.85 14.22 -1.74
N TRP A 86 -24.08 13.82 -1.43
CA TRP A 86 -25.32 14.41 -1.95
C TRP A 86 -26.06 15.32 -0.96
N GLN A 87 -25.44 15.65 0.17
CA GLN A 87 -26.03 16.59 1.14
C GLN A 87 -26.25 17.98 0.52
N ARG A 88 -27.39 18.60 0.88
CA ARG A 88 -27.78 19.95 0.47
C ARG A 88 -27.90 20.84 1.72
N PRO A 89 -27.41 22.09 1.69
CA PRO A 89 -26.59 22.70 0.63
C PRO A 89 -25.19 22.04 0.55
N PRO A 90 -24.55 22.03 -0.64
CA PRO A 90 -23.26 21.35 -0.83
C PRO A 90 -22.12 21.96 -0.01
N VAL A 91 -22.17 23.27 0.22
CA VAL A 91 -21.28 24.03 1.11
C VAL A 91 -22.18 24.90 1.99
N ARG A 92 -21.88 24.94 3.29
CA ARG A 92 -22.66 25.71 4.29
C ARG A 92 -21.94 27.00 4.66
N ASP A 93 -20.62 26.89 4.84
CA ASP A 93 -19.73 27.97 5.23
C ASP A 93 -18.29 27.64 4.77
N VAL A 94 -17.35 28.55 5.04
CA VAL A 94 -15.94 28.41 4.67
C VAL A 94 -15.29 27.21 5.35
N GLY A 95 -15.61 26.94 6.61
CA GLY A 95 -15.09 25.78 7.34
C GLY A 95 -15.53 24.47 6.69
N HIS A 96 -16.81 24.35 6.35
CA HIS A 96 -17.34 23.21 5.63
C HIS A 96 -16.73 23.08 4.22
N ALA A 97 -16.45 24.18 3.53
CA ALA A 97 -15.75 24.14 2.24
C ALA A 97 -14.34 23.55 2.38
N VAL A 98 -13.59 23.96 3.40
CA VAL A 98 -12.26 23.43 3.72
C VAL A 98 -12.34 21.94 4.06
N GLU A 99 -13.31 21.52 4.88
CA GLU A 99 -13.53 20.11 5.18
C GLU A 99 -13.77 19.27 3.92
N ARG A 100 -14.56 19.79 2.96
CA ARG A 100 -14.82 19.10 1.68
C ARG A 100 -13.60 19.05 0.79
N ILE A 101 -12.79 20.10 0.74
CA ILE A 101 -11.52 20.10 0.01
C ILE A 101 -10.57 19.05 0.59
N LEU A 102 -10.52 18.91 1.91
CA LEU A 102 -9.73 17.86 2.59
C LEU A 102 -10.20 16.44 2.28
N LEU A 103 -11.38 16.24 1.68
CA LEU A 103 -11.79 14.93 1.16
C LEU A 103 -11.05 14.54 -0.12
N LEU A 104 -10.53 15.50 -0.90
CA LEU A 104 -9.77 15.20 -2.12
C LEU A 104 -8.53 14.32 -1.86
N PRO A 105 -7.62 14.66 -0.92
CA PRO A 105 -6.49 13.80 -0.62
C PRO A 105 -6.92 12.44 -0.03
N LEU A 106 -8.02 12.39 0.73
CA LEU A 106 -8.50 11.14 1.33
C LEU A 106 -9.13 10.19 0.32
N VAL A 107 -10.12 10.69 -0.43
CA VAL A 107 -10.89 9.89 -1.40
C VAL A 107 -10.09 9.73 -2.68
N GLY A 108 -9.64 10.83 -3.26
CA GLY A 108 -8.88 10.84 -4.51
C GLY A 108 -7.49 10.25 -4.32
N GLY A 109 -6.73 10.71 -3.33
CA GLY A 109 -5.40 10.17 -3.02
C GLY A 109 -5.45 8.71 -2.60
N GLY A 110 -6.39 8.34 -1.72
CA GLY A 110 -6.60 6.94 -1.33
C GLY A 110 -6.93 6.04 -2.52
N SER A 111 -7.87 6.45 -3.39
CA SER A 111 -8.23 5.68 -4.59
C SER A 111 -7.06 5.59 -5.58
N PHE A 112 -6.34 6.69 -5.79
CA PHE A 112 -5.16 6.72 -6.65
C PHE A 112 -4.09 5.73 -6.17
N LEU A 113 -3.78 5.72 -4.87
CA LEU A 113 -2.80 4.82 -4.29
C LEU A 113 -3.21 3.36 -4.49
N LEU A 114 -4.46 3.01 -4.20
CA LEU A 114 -4.92 1.62 -4.36
C LEU A 114 -4.92 1.17 -5.82
N VAL A 115 -5.47 1.98 -6.73
CA VAL A 115 -5.53 1.64 -8.15
C VAL A 115 -4.12 1.56 -8.74
N SER A 116 -3.31 2.60 -8.55
CA SER A 116 -1.94 2.61 -9.10
C SER A 116 -1.08 1.49 -8.49
N GLY A 117 -1.22 1.22 -7.19
CA GLY A 117 -0.50 0.15 -6.50
C GLY A 117 -0.88 -1.23 -7.02
N VAL A 118 -2.17 -1.52 -7.17
CA VAL A 118 -2.65 -2.78 -7.76
C VAL A 118 -2.12 -2.93 -9.19
N LEU A 119 -2.29 -1.92 -10.04
CA LEU A 119 -1.84 -2.04 -11.42
C LEU A 119 -0.31 -2.19 -11.55
N ASN A 120 0.44 -1.59 -10.63
CA ASN A 120 1.89 -1.81 -10.52
C ASN A 120 2.23 -3.27 -10.17
N THR A 121 1.47 -3.95 -9.30
CA THR A 121 1.73 -5.38 -9.04
C THR A 121 1.52 -6.22 -10.31
N PHE A 122 0.59 -5.84 -11.18
CA PHE A 122 0.39 -6.46 -12.50
C PHE A 122 1.37 -5.96 -13.58
N LYS A 123 2.26 -5.00 -13.28
CA LYS A 123 3.13 -4.33 -14.26
C LYS A 123 2.38 -3.71 -15.44
N TRP A 124 1.12 -3.35 -15.24
CA TRP A 124 0.29 -2.72 -16.25
C TRP A 124 0.20 -1.22 -15.96
N TYR A 125 0.73 -0.41 -16.86
CA TYR A 125 0.79 1.05 -16.71
C TYR A 125 0.04 1.70 -17.87
N PRO A 126 -1.29 1.91 -17.76
CA PRO A 126 -2.08 2.60 -18.78
C PRO A 126 -1.81 4.12 -18.82
N TRP A 127 -0.70 4.58 -18.25
CA TRP A 127 -0.31 5.98 -18.11
C TRP A 127 1.15 6.18 -18.52
N ALA A 128 1.50 7.44 -18.79
CA ALA A 128 2.86 7.83 -19.16
C ALA A 128 3.72 8.36 -17.99
N PHE A 129 3.11 8.62 -16.82
CA PHE A 129 3.86 9.13 -15.67
C PHE A 129 4.73 8.06 -14.99
N ASN A 130 5.78 8.51 -14.30
CA ASN A 130 6.63 7.63 -13.50
C ASN A 130 5.86 7.17 -12.25
N PHE A 131 5.48 5.88 -12.22
CA PHE A 131 4.69 5.31 -11.12
C PHE A 131 5.34 5.51 -9.75
N PRO A 132 6.61 5.11 -9.51
CA PRO A 132 7.22 5.27 -8.19
C PRO A 132 7.18 6.71 -7.66
N VAL A 133 7.48 7.69 -8.52
CA VAL A 133 7.45 9.11 -8.15
C VAL A 133 6.03 9.57 -7.83
N ALA A 134 5.06 9.27 -8.69
CA ALA A 134 3.67 9.70 -8.50
C ALA A 134 3.04 9.05 -7.26
N HIS A 135 3.27 7.75 -7.08
CA HIS A 135 2.77 6.99 -5.93
C HIS A 135 3.37 7.48 -4.61
N TYR A 136 4.67 7.79 -4.58
CA TYR A 136 5.34 8.34 -3.42
C TYR A 136 4.75 9.69 -2.98
N TRP A 137 4.61 10.64 -3.90
CA TRP A 137 4.07 11.96 -3.56
C TRP A 137 2.57 11.92 -3.23
N ALA A 138 1.80 11.10 -3.92
CA ALA A 138 0.40 10.88 -3.57
C ALA A 138 0.25 10.29 -2.15
N ALA A 139 1.19 9.44 -1.72
CA ALA A 139 1.19 8.90 -0.36
C ALA A 139 1.37 9.98 0.70
N TRP A 140 2.33 10.91 0.50
CA TRP A 140 2.51 12.06 1.39
C TRP A 140 1.28 12.96 1.44
N ILE A 141 0.66 13.25 0.29
CA ILE A 141 -0.56 14.05 0.21
C ILE A 141 -1.72 13.37 0.94
N ALA A 142 -1.93 12.07 0.71
CA ALA A 142 -3.00 11.31 1.34
C ALA A 142 -2.81 11.20 2.87
N ILE A 143 -1.59 10.94 3.33
CA ILE A 143 -1.28 10.85 4.77
C ILE A 143 -1.36 12.22 5.44
N GLY A 144 -0.89 13.29 4.80
CA GLY A 144 -1.09 14.66 5.29
C GLY A 144 -2.57 14.98 5.43
N GLY A 145 -3.39 14.61 4.44
CA GLY A 145 -4.84 14.73 4.49
C GLY A 145 -5.46 13.90 5.62
N LEU A 146 -4.98 12.68 5.86
CA LEU A 146 -5.44 11.80 6.95
C LEU A 146 -5.14 12.41 8.32
N VAL A 147 -3.93 12.91 8.53
CA VAL A 147 -3.54 13.58 9.77
C VAL A 147 -4.40 14.82 10.02
N ALA A 148 -4.57 15.67 9.00
CA ALA A 148 -5.44 16.84 9.09
C ALA A 148 -6.90 16.46 9.41
N HIS A 149 -7.42 15.41 8.77
CA HIS A 149 -8.78 14.91 8.99
C HIS A 149 -8.99 14.38 10.41
N VAL A 150 -8.06 13.57 10.91
CA VAL A 150 -8.11 13.04 12.28
C VAL A 150 -7.98 14.17 13.29
N GLY A 151 -7.07 15.11 13.08
CA GLY A 151 -6.90 16.28 13.94
C GLY A 151 -8.17 17.14 14.04
N ALA A 152 -8.80 17.43 12.89
CA ALA A 152 -10.07 18.16 12.85
C ALA A 152 -11.19 17.42 13.61
N LYS A 153 -11.32 16.10 13.43
CA LYS A 153 -12.34 15.30 14.13
C LYS A 153 -12.07 15.15 15.62
N ALA A 154 -10.80 15.05 16.04
CA ALA A 154 -10.42 15.05 17.44
C ALA A 154 -10.76 16.38 18.12
N ALA A 155 -10.46 17.51 17.46
CA ALA A 155 -10.78 18.84 17.97
C ALA A 155 -12.30 19.05 18.13
N ILE A 156 -13.09 18.63 17.13
CA ILE A 156 -14.56 18.67 17.22
C ILE A 156 -15.04 17.82 18.39
N THR A 157 -14.62 16.55 18.46
CA THR A 157 -15.02 15.63 19.55
C THR A 157 -14.72 16.21 20.93
N TRP A 158 -13.53 16.82 21.09
CA TRP A 158 -13.14 17.48 22.34
C TRP A 158 -14.01 18.70 22.66
N SER A 159 -14.38 19.50 21.67
CA SER A 159 -15.28 20.65 21.84
C SER A 159 -16.71 20.23 22.24
N SER A 160 -17.15 19.05 21.80
CA SER A 160 -18.46 18.49 22.10
C SER A 160 -18.56 17.95 23.51
N LEU A 161 -17.49 17.31 23.99
CA LEU A 161 -17.36 16.93 25.40
C LEU A 161 -17.42 18.16 26.34
N ARG A 162 -17.16 19.36 25.82
CA ARG A 162 -17.30 20.65 26.52
C ARG A 162 -18.68 21.30 26.35
N GLY A 163 -19.69 20.57 25.87
CA GLY A 163 -21.10 20.99 25.88
C GLY A 163 -21.62 21.66 24.61
N ARG A 164 -20.96 21.50 23.45
CA ARG A 164 -21.48 21.96 22.15
C ARG A 164 -22.11 20.82 21.37
N GLU A 165 -23.32 21.02 20.85
CA GLU A 165 -23.99 20.06 19.96
C GLU A 165 -23.14 19.79 18.70
N VAL A 166 -23.12 18.53 18.26
CA VAL A 166 -22.35 18.09 17.08
C VAL A 166 -23.27 17.91 15.91
N GLU A 167 -23.29 18.90 15.00
CA GLU A 167 -23.91 18.69 13.70
C GLU A 167 -23.02 17.81 12.81
N GLY A 168 -23.63 16.86 12.11
CA GLY A 168 -22.97 16.08 11.05
C GLY A 168 -22.91 14.57 11.28
N GLU A 169 -23.57 14.02 12.29
CA GLU A 169 -23.74 12.57 12.40
C GLU A 169 -24.53 12.00 11.20
N LEU A 170 -24.14 10.80 10.76
CA LEU A 170 -24.97 10.04 9.83
C LEU A 170 -26.21 9.53 10.59
N ALA A 171 -27.37 9.61 9.94
CA ALA A 171 -28.66 9.33 10.57
C ALA A 171 -28.99 7.83 10.74
N GLY A 172 -28.13 6.93 10.27
CA GLY A 172 -28.37 5.49 10.37
C GLY A 172 -28.36 5.01 11.81
N THR A 173 -29.33 4.15 12.17
CA THR A 173 -29.56 3.67 13.53
C THR A 173 -29.36 2.15 13.64
N ALA A 174 -28.55 1.55 12.77
CA ALA A 174 -28.42 0.09 12.65
C ALA A 174 -28.19 -0.57 14.03
N PRO A 175 -28.96 -1.63 14.36
CA PRO A 175 -28.77 -2.39 15.57
C PRO A 175 -27.32 -2.88 15.72
N ALA A 176 -26.83 -3.02 16.96
CA ALA A 176 -25.45 -3.43 17.22
C ALA A 176 -25.06 -4.75 16.53
N GLY A 177 -25.98 -5.72 16.45
CA GLY A 177 -25.77 -6.98 15.74
C GLY A 177 -25.61 -6.81 14.22
N GLU A 178 -26.33 -5.87 13.61
CA GLU A 178 -26.22 -5.59 12.17
C GLU A 178 -24.90 -4.91 11.82
N ARG A 179 -24.49 -3.91 12.61
CA ARG A 179 -23.17 -3.27 12.45
C ARG A 179 -22.03 -4.28 12.57
N ARG A 180 -22.12 -5.18 13.55
CA ARG A 180 -21.11 -6.25 13.75
C ARG A 180 -21.05 -7.18 12.54
N ARG A 181 -22.20 -7.63 12.03
CA ARG A 181 -22.26 -8.49 10.83
C ARG A 181 -21.68 -7.79 9.61
N PHE A 182 -22.00 -6.51 9.40
CA PHE A 182 -21.46 -5.73 8.30
C PHE A 182 -19.94 -5.59 8.40
N LEU A 183 -19.41 -5.13 9.54
CA LEU A 183 -17.96 -4.98 9.74
C LEU A 183 -17.22 -6.32 9.65
N ALA A 184 -17.80 -7.40 10.17
CA ALA A 184 -17.26 -8.75 10.03
C ALA A 184 -17.21 -9.18 8.57
N GLY A 185 -18.27 -8.93 7.79
CA GLY A 185 -18.31 -9.20 6.35
C GLY A 185 -17.24 -8.44 5.58
N VAL A 186 -17.06 -7.15 5.87
CA VAL A 186 -15.99 -6.33 5.27
C VAL A 186 -14.61 -6.87 5.65
N GLY A 187 -14.40 -7.21 6.93
CA GLY A 187 -13.16 -7.80 7.41
C GLY A 187 -12.84 -9.16 6.77
N LEU A 188 -13.85 -10.02 6.61
CA LEU A 188 -13.72 -11.29 5.89
C LEU A 188 -13.40 -11.06 4.41
N GLY A 189 -14.04 -10.09 3.74
CA GLY A 189 -13.73 -9.73 2.36
C GLY A 189 -12.29 -9.22 2.19
N ALA A 190 -11.83 -8.36 3.10
CA ALA A 190 -10.44 -7.89 3.16
C ALA A 190 -9.46 -9.05 3.34
N GLY A 191 -9.72 -9.90 4.34
CA GLY A 191 -8.88 -11.07 4.62
C GLY A 191 -8.84 -12.06 3.46
N ALA A 192 -9.99 -12.36 2.84
CA ALA A 192 -10.07 -13.26 1.69
C ALA A 192 -9.31 -12.72 0.48
N LEU A 193 -9.46 -11.42 0.16
CA LEU A 193 -8.74 -10.80 -0.96
C LEU A 193 -7.22 -10.79 -0.72
N THR A 194 -6.79 -10.46 0.51
CA THR A 194 -5.37 -10.53 0.87
C THR A 194 -4.86 -11.97 0.81
N LEU A 195 -5.60 -12.95 1.32
CA LEU A 195 -5.21 -14.37 1.25
C LEU A 195 -5.10 -14.86 -0.20
N ALA A 196 -5.99 -14.38 -1.07
CA ALA A 196 -6.00 -14.68 -2.50
C ALA A 196 -4.82 -14.07 -3.27
N THR A 197 -3.95 -13.28 -2.63
CA THR A 197 -2.82 -12.60 -3.28
C THR A 197 -1.48 -12.74 -2.54
N VAL A 198 -1.48 -12.94 -1.22
CA VAL A 198 -0.27 -12.88 -0.35
C VAL A 198 0.73 -14.02 -0.57
N GLY A 199 0.31 -15.12 -1.17
CA GLY A 199 1.14 -16.30 -1.43
C GLY A 199 2.26 -16.06 -2.42
N GLN A 200 2.21 -14.98 -3.22
CA GLN A 200 3.37 -14.53 -4.00
C GLN A 200 4.53 -14.06 -3.09
N THR A 201 4.24 -13.63 -1.86
CA THR A 201 5.23 -13.30 -0.83
C THR A 201 5.48 -14.51 0.09
N VAL A 202 4.40 -15.12 0.58
CA VAL A 202 4.45 -16.21 1.56
C VAL A 202 4.25 -17.54 0.83
N ARG A 203 5.35 -18.10 0.32
CA ARG A 203 5.35 -19.30 -0.54
C ARG A 203 4.48 -20.47 -0.07
N PRO A 204 4.37 -20.82 1.23
CA PRO A 204 3.46 -21.86 1.69
C PRO A 204 1.97 -21.62 1.33
N LEU A 205 1.58 -20.36 1.10
CA LEU A 205 0.22 -19.95 0.76
C LEU A 205 -0.02 -19.80 -0.76
N HIS A 206 0.94 -20.16 -1.63
CA HIS A 206 0.83 -19.97 -3.09
C HIS A 206 -0.46 -20.58 -3.67
N ARG A 207 -0.89 -21.76 -3.20
CA ARG A 207 -2.13 -22.42 -3.69
C ARG A 207 -3.41 -21.63 -3.41
N ALA A 208 -3.43 -20.84 -2.34
CA ALA A 208 -4.56 -19.98 -2.03
C ALA A 208 -4.55 -18.70 -2.87
N SER A 209 -3.41 -18.35 -3.48
CA SER A 209 -3.18 -17.05 -4.13
C SER A 209 -3.58 -17.00 -5.59
N VAL A 210 -4.82 -17.40 -5.86
CA VAL A 210 -5.40 -17.48 -7.22
C VAL A 210 -5.51 -16.12 -7.93
N LEU A 211 -5.43 -15.01 -7.19
CA LEU A 211 -5.46 -13.64 -7.73
C LEU A 211 -4.07 -12.98 -7.74
N ALA A 212 -3.02 -13.66 -7.30
CA ALA A 212 -1.69 -13.10 -7.36
C ALA A 212 -1.20 -13.00 -8.82
N PRO A 213 -0.58 -11.88 -9.23
CA PRO A 213 -0.04 -11.74 -10.58
C PRO A 213 1.15 -12.66 -10.87
N ARG A 214 1.73 -13.28 -9.83
CA ARG A 214 2.90 -14.16 -9.92
C ARG A 214 2.73 -15.38 -9.06
N ASP A 215 3.09 -16.53 -9.64
CA ASP A 215 3.31 -17.76 -8.91
C ASP A 215 4.80 -17.85 -8.52
N PRO A 216 5.15 -17.86 -7.21
CA PRO A 216 6.54 -17.93 -6.75
C PRO A 216 7.23 -19.27 -7.04
N THR A 217 6.56 -20.20 -7.73
CA THR A 217 7.10 -21.50 -8.16
C THR A 217 7.35 -21.59 -9.66
N VAL A 218 6.92 -20.60 -10.45
CA VAL A 218 6.98 -20.64 -11.92
C VAL A 218 7.99 -19.64 -12.46
N GLY A 219 8.88 -20.13 -13.32
CA GLY A 219 9.83 -19.34 -14.11
C GLY A 219 11.16 -20.06 -14.30
N PRO A 220 12.09 -19.49 -15.08
CA PRO A 220 13.46 -19.98 -15.18
C PRO A 220 14.06 -20.16 -13.78
N GLN A 221 14.67 -21.32 -13.53
CA GLN A 221 15.23 -21.68 -12.22
C GLN A 221 14.20 -21.67 -11.06
N GLY A 222 12.89 -21.71 -11.35
CA GLY A 222 11.83 -21.68 -10.35
C GLY A 222 11.53 -20.29 -9.77
N ILE A 223 11.94 -19.21 -10.46
CA ILE A 223 11.80 -17.83 -9.99
C ILE A 223 10.97 -16.98 -10.97
N PRO A 224 9.99 -16.19 -10.49
CA PRO A 224 9.24 -15.27 -11.33
C PRO A 224 10.12 -14.27 -12.08
N VAL A 225 9.83 -14.05 -13.37
CA VAL A 225 10.52 -13.07 -14.21
C VAL A 225 9.59 -11.91 -14.53
N ASN A 226 9.95 -10.72 -14.06
CA ASN A 226 9.21 -9.48 -14.33
C ASN A 226 9.40 -8.97 -15.76
N ARG A 227 10.62 -9.09 -16.29
CA ARG A 227 11.01 -8.60 -17.62
C ARG A 227 12.18 -9.44 -18.11
N THR A 228 12.08 -9.96 -19.33
CA THR A 228 13.16 -10.74 -19.94
C THR A 228 14.33 -9.82 -20.36
N ALA A 229 15.53 -10.39 -20.48
CA ALA A 229 16.69 -9.67 -21.00
C ALA A 229 16.40 -9.07 -22.39
N ALA A 230 15.72 -9.82 -23.26
CA ALA A 230 15.27 -9.34 -24.57
C ALA A 230 14.31 -8.14 -24.47
N ALA A 231 13.30 -8.20 -23.59
CA ALA A 231 12.37 -7.09 -23.37
C ALA A 231 13.05 -5.85 -22.75
N ALA A 232 14.13 -6.06 -21.98
CA ALA A 232 14.98 -5.01 -21.44
C ALA A 232 16.05 -4.51 -22.45
N ARG A 233 16.14 -5.11 -23.64
CA ARG A 233 17.17 -4.82 -24.66
C ARG A 233 18.59 -4.97 -24.13
N ILE A 234 18.82 -5.98 -23.30
CA ILE A 234 20.15 -6.39 -22.83
C ILE A 234 20.72 -7.35 -23.87
N THR A 235 21.92 -7.06 -24.37
CA THR A 235 22.62 -7.87 -25.38
C THR A 235 23.97 -8.34 -24.81
N PRO A 236 24.58 -9.43 -25.35
CA PRO A 236 25.89 -9.89 -24.90
C PRO A 236 26.95 -8.79 -24.93
N GLU A 237 26.92 -7.91 -25.92
CA GLU A 237 27.87 -6.80 -26.07
C GLU A 237 27.71 -5.76 -24.97
N LYS A 238 26.48 -5.52 -24.48
CA LYS A 238 26.21 -4.59 -23.37
C LYS A 238 26.71 -5.07 -22.03
N VAL A 239 26.92 -6.38 -21.89
CA VAL A 239 27.41 -6.99 -20.64
C VAL A 239 28.84 -7.50 -20.79
N ALA A 240 29.45 -7.38 -21.96
CA ALA A 240 30.84 -7.75 -22.17
C ALA A 240 31.77 -6.81 -21.40
N GLY A 241 32.78 -7.37 -20.73
CA GLY A 241 33.80 -6.58 -20.03
C GLY A 241 33.30 -5.85 -18.79
N TRP A 242 32.20 -6.30 -18.18
CA TRP A 242 31.75 -5.74 -16.90
C TRP A 242 32.77 -6.02 -15.78
N THR A 243 32.92 -5.06 -14.86
CA THR A 243 33.72 -5.20 -13.65
C THR A 243 32.85 -5.02 -12.39
N LEU A 244 33.20 -5.71 -11.32
CA LEU A 244 32.62 -5.55 -9.99
C LEU A 244 33.48 -4.56 -9.20
N ARG A 245 32.92 -3.40 -8.85
CA ARG A 245 33.55 -2.49 -7.89
C ARG A 245 32.98 -2.70 -6.50
N VAL A 246 33.84 -2.97 -5.52
CA VAL A 246 33.46 -3.14 -4.11
C VAL A 246 33.90 -1.92 -3.32
N THR A 247 32.94 -1.18 -2.74
CA THR A 247 33.15 0.07 -2.01
C THR A 247 32.51 0.04 -0.62
N GLY A 248 32.69 1.11 0.17
CA GLY A 248 32.01 1.29 1.46
C GLY A 248 32.89 0.93 2.66
N ARG A 249 32.43 0.05 3.55
CA ARG A 249 33.19 -0.36 4.75
C ARG A 249 34.19 -1.48 4.43
N VAL A 250 35.12 -1.19 3.53
CA VAL A 250 36.22 -2.08 3.11
C VAL A 250 37.56 -1.43 3.46
N ALA A 251 38.61 -2.24 3.64
CA ALA A 251 39.95 -1.73 3.90
C ALA A 251 40.52 -0.99 2.69
N GLU A 252 40.30 -1.55 1.49
CA GLU A 252 40.64 -0.96 0.20
C GLU A 252 39.48 -1.20 -0.76
N GLU A 253 39.15 -0.18 -1.57
CA GLU A 253 38.22 -0.39 -2.68
C GLU A 253 38.90 -1.25 -3.75
N VAL A 254 38.18 -2.27 -4.23
CA VAL A 254 38.70 -3.17 -5.27
C VAL A 254 37.78 -3.17 -6.47
N GLU A 255 38.38 -3.35 -7.64
CA GLU A 255 37.68 -3.57 -8.90
C GLU A 255 38.11 -4.92 -9.47
N LEU A 256 37.15 -5.78 -9.76
CA LEU A 256 37.40 -7.18 -10.13
C LEU A 256 36.69 -7.51 -11.45
N THR A 257 37.39 -8.17 -12.35
CA THR A 257 36.81 -8.82 -13.52
C THR A 257 36.02 -10.08 -13.12
N LEU A 258 35.17 -10.58 -14.02
CA LEU A 258 34.43 -11.82 -13.79
C LEU A 258 35.35 -13.02 -13.49
N ASP A 259 36.50 -13.12 -14.15
CA ASP A 259 37.44 -14.22 -13.95
C ASP A 259 38.12 -14.14 -12.58
N GLU A 260 38.46 -12.92 -12.12
CA GLU A 260 38.98 -12.71 -10.77
C GLU A 260 37.93 -13.05 -9.70
N VAL A 261 36.66 -12.66 -9.90
CA VAL A 261 35.56 -13.02 -8.97
C VAL A 261 35.38 -14.54 -8.87
N ARG A 262 35.52 -15.26 -9.99
CA ARG A 262 35.41 -16.74 -10.03
C ARG A 262 36.60 -17.44 -9.38
N ALA A 263 37.77 -16.81 -9.36
CA ALA A 263 38.97 -17.35 -8.71
C ALA A 263 38.93 -17.21 -7.17
N LEU A 264 38.08 -16.33 -6.61
CA LEU A 264 37.90 -16.21 -5.16
C LEU A 264 37.24 -17.47 -4.56
N PRO A 265 37.52 -17.80 -3.29
CA PRO A 265 36.79 -18.86 -2.57
C PRO A 265 35.27 -18.63 -2.62
N GLN A 266 34.53 -19.63 -3.10
CA GLN A 266 33.07 -19.55 -3.24
C GLN A 266 32.36 -20.13 -2.02
N HIS A 267 31.25 -19.51 -1.63
CA HIS A 267 30.35 -20.00 -0.58
C HIS A 267 28.92 -20.02 -1.09
N GLU A 268 28.17 -21.06 -0.73
CA GLU A 268 26.74 -21.14 -1.03
C GLU A 268 25.90 -20.51 0.08
N ALA A 269 24.91 -19.70 -0.31
CA ALA A 269 23.96 -19.09 0.61
C ALA A 269 22.57 -19.00 -0.03
N THR A 270 21.52 -19.24 0.77
CA THR A 270 20.14 -19.02 0.35
C THR A 270 19.71 -17.62 0.77
N LEU A 271 19.54 -16.72 -0.21
CA LEU A 271 19.12 -15.34 0.00
C LEU A 271 17.74 -15.11 -0.63
N PRO A 272 16.84 -14.36 0.04
CA PRO A 272 15.54 -14.07 -0.53
C PRO A 272 15.67 -13.04 -1.65
N ILE A 273 15.10 -13.37 -2.81
CA ILE A 273 14.76 -12.38 -3.83
C ILE A 273 13.43 -11.79 -3.42
N ALA A 274 13.38 -10.48 -3.23
CA ALA A 274 12.16 -9.77 -2.83
C ALA A 274 11.97 -8.53 -3.68
N CYS A 275 10.77 -8.39 -4.24
CA CYS A 275 10.47 -7.32 -5.17
C CYS A 275 9.53 -6.28 -4.54
N VAL A 276 9.60 -5.04 -5.03
CA VAL A 276 8.71 -3.93 -4.62
C VAL A 276 7.23 -4.22 -4.91
N GLU A 277 6.93 -5.12 -5.86
CA GLU A 277 5.56 -5.59 -6.13
C GLU A 277 5.05 -6.62 -5.11
N GLY A 278 5.84 -6.95 -4.08
CA GLY A 278 5.47 -7.82 -2.98
C GLY A 278 5.77 -9.29 -3.19
N TRP A 279 6.11 -9.76 -4.39
CA TRP A 279 6.50 -11.16 -4.58
C TRP A 279 7.92 -11.45 -4.08
N SER A 280 8.17 -12.69 -3.67
CA SER A 280 9.48 -13.13 -3.25
C SER A 280 9.72 -14.63 -3.45
N ALA A 281 10.99 -15.01 -3.62
CA ALA A 281 11.44 -16.40 -3.76
C ALA A 281 12.75 -16.63 -2.98
N SER A 282 13.07 -17.88 -2.67
CA SER A 282 14.31 -18.33 -2.01
C SER A 282 14.60 -19.77 -2.41
#